data_AF-A0A427BWX2-F1
#
_entry.id   AF-A0A427BWX2-F1
#
_cell.length_a   1.000
_cell.length_b   1.000
_cell.length_c   1.000
_cell.angle_alpha   90.00
_cell.angle_beta   90.00
_cell.angle_gamma   90.00
#
_symmetry.space_group_name_H-M   'P 1'
#
loop_
_entity.id
_entity.type
_entity.pdbx_description
1 polymer ?
#
loop_
_entity_poly.entity_id
_entity_poly.type
_entity_poly.pdbx_seq_one_letter_code
_entity_poly.pdbx_strand_id
1 'polypeptide(L)'
;MTLVLFAPVRDLAGLLGERLPVGVSVHWVDSAGGAAALDAHRRQPHCVVLLDFRRAAACTSTELARQLQRSQPELALVAVGSTTSEQVDGIVAAVRCGLRDILDMDTGTSDIDAVLRRAAGTSGTRATPAAAPHKARLVLVLGVRAGVGSSTLAAHLGVLAQQ
;
A
#
# COMPACT_ATOMS: atom_id res chain seq x y z
N MET A 1 10.82 -13.24 -3.90
CA MET A 1 9.72 -12.51 -3.24
C MET A 1 8.63 -13.53 -2.96
N THR A 2 8.17 -13.62 -1.72
CA THR A 2 7.07 -14.52 -1.37
C THR A 2 5.78 -13.70 -1.34
N LEU A 3 4.79 -14.11 -2.14
CA LEU A 3 3.46 -13.51 -2.10
C LEU A 3 2.55 -14.39 -1.26
N VAL A 4 1.91 -13.80 -0.25
CA VAL A 4 0.89 -14.48 0.55
C VAL A 4 -0.43 -13.80 0.33
N LEU A 5 -1.38 -14.50 -0.27
CA LEU A 5 -2.74 -14.00 -0.47
C LEU A 5 -3.63 -14.42 0.68
N PHE A 6 -4.22 -13.44 1.35
CA PHE A 6 -5.22 -13.62 2.37
C PHE A 6 -6.61 -13.36 1.76
N ALA A 7 -7.36 -14.43 1.53
CA ALA A 7 -8.66 -14.36 0.88
C ALA A 7 -9.58 -15.48 1.42
N PRO A 8 -10.91 -15.27 1.48
CA PRO A 8 -11.84 -16.30 1.92
C PRO A 8 -11.93 -17.47 0.93
N VAL A 9 -11.68 -17.22 -0.35
CA VAL A 9 -11.77 -18.22 -1.43
C VAL A 9 -10.46 -18.24 -2.22
N ARG A 10 -10.11 -19.42 -2.73
CA ARG A 10 -8.87 -19.66 -3.49
C ARG A 10 -8.93 -19.19 -4.96
N ASP A 11 -10.10 -18.76 -5.44
CA ASP A 11 -10.34 -18.32 -6.81
C ASP A 11 -9.38 -17.19 -7.24
N LEU A 12 -9.20 -16.20 -6.36
CA LEU A 12 -8.31 -15.07 -6.58
C LEU A 12 -6.83 -15.49 -6.68
N ALA A 13 -6.43 -16.56 -5.98
CA ALA A 13 -5.08 -17.10 -6.08
C ALA A 13 -4.81 -17.66 -7.49
N GLY A 14 -5.83 -18.29 -8.10
CA GLY A 14 -5.76 -18.77 -9.48
C GLY A 14 -5.63 -17.63 -10.48
N LEU A 15 -6.50 -16.62 -10.36
CA LEU A 15 -6.50 -15.43 -11.23
C LEU A 15 -5.16 -14.66 -11.15
N LEU A 16 -4.62 -14.49 -9.94
CA LEU A 16 -3.30 -13.88 -9.76
C LEU A 16 -2.21 -14.75 -10.38
N GLY A 17 -2.28 -16.08 -10.22
CA GLY A 17 -1.31 -17.01 -10.81
C GLY A 17 -1.20 -16.89 -12.34
N GLU A 18 -2.31 -16.65 -13.03
CA GLU A 18 -2.34 -16.43 -14.49
C GLU A 18 -1.78 -15.07 -14.91
N ARG A 19 -1.88 -14.06 -14.04
CA ARG A 19 -1.49 -12.68 -14.32
C ARG A 19 -0.08 -12.34 -13.88
N LEU A 20 0.50 -13.12 -12.97
CA LEU A 20 1.80 -12.87 -12.38
C LEU A 20 2.96 -13.22 -13.33
N PRO A 21 4.12 -12.57 -13.17
CA PRO A 21 5.33 -12.95 -13.88
C PRO A 21 5.74 -14.39 -13.59
N VAL A 22 6.37 -15.03 -14.58
CA VAL A 22 6.90 -16.40 -14.46
C VAL A 22 7.87 -16.49 -13.29
N GLY A 23 7.64 -17.45 -12.38
CA GLY A 23 8.50 -17.70 -11.22
C GLY A 23 8.06 -17.04 -9.91
N VAL A 24 6.96 -16.28 -9.90
CA VAL A 24 6.35 -15.76 -8.67
C VAL A 24 5.24 -16.70 -8.20
N SER A 25 5.36 -17.27 -7.00
CA SER A 25 4.33 -18.13 -6.40
C SER A 25 3.48 -17.36 -5.40
N VAL A 26 2.16 -17.56 -5.47
CA VAL A 26 1.20 -17.05 -4.49
C VAL A 26 0.81 -18.17 -3.55
N HIS A 27 1.08 -17.98 -2.26
CA HIS A 27 0.61 -18.85 -1.20
C HIS A 27 -0.73 -18.34 -0.72
N TRP A 28 -1.80 -19.07 -1.02
CA TRP A 28 -3.11 -18.75 -0.49
C TRP A 28 -3.22 -19.18 0.97
N VAL A 29 -3.78 -18.28 1.78
CA VAL A 29 -4.08 -18.49 3.19
C VAL A 29 -5.54 -18.08 3.41
N ASP A 30 -6.30 -18.96 4.06
CA ASP A 30 -7.70 -18.69 4.38
C ASP A 30 -7.82 -17.50 5.33
N SER A 31 -8.65 -16.55 4.94
CA SER A 31 -8.90 -15.36 5.74
C SER A 31 -9.52 -15.61 7.11
N ALA A 32 -10.23 -16.74 7.29
CA ALA A 32 -10.83 -17.12 8.56
C ALA A 32 -9.78 -17.42 9.65
N GLY A 33 -8.55 -17.78 9.27
CA GLY A 33 -7.45 -18.08 10.19
C GLY A 33 -6.84 -16.84 10.88
N GLY A 34 -7.26 -15.64 10.48
CA GLY A 34 -6.78 -14.37 11.03
C GLY A 34 -5.26 -14.17 10.88
N ALA A 35 -4.71 -13.26 11.68
CA ALA A 35 -3.30 -12.89 11.60
C ALA A 35 -2.32 -14.03 11.95
N ALA A 36 -2.75 -15.04 12.72
CA ALA A 36 -1.89 -16.15 13.14
C ALA A 36 -1.49 -17.06 11.96
N ALA A 37 -2.37 -17.21 10.96
CA ALA A 37 -2.10 -18.01 9.78
C ALA A 37 -0.92 -17.46 8.94
N LEU A 38 -0.53 -16.21 9.16
CA LEU A 38 0.59 -15.55 8.48
C LEU A 38 1.95 -15.79 9.17
N ASP A 39 1.99 -16.32 10.39
CA ASP A 39 3.22 -16.45 11.19
C ASP A 39 4.33 -17.28 10.54
N ALA A 40 3.95 -18.32 9.79
CA ALA A 40 4.91 -19.15 9.07
C ALA A 40 5.62 -18.39 7.93
N HIS A 41 4.95 -17.43 7.31
CA HIS A 41 5.44 -16.74 6.12
C HIS A 41 6.15 -15.42 6.43
N ARG A 42 5.80 -14.77 7.54
CA ARG A 42 6.39 -13.50 8.00
C ARG A 42 7.89 -13.54 8.21
N ARG A 43 8.46 -14.72 8.50
CA ARG A 43 9.91 -14.89 8.70
C ARG A 43 10.70 -14.92 7.40
N GLN A 44 10.03 -14.96 6.25
CA GLN A 44 10.69 -15.00 4.97
C GLN A 44 11.10 -13.60 4.53
N PRO A 45 12.33 -13.43 4.01
CA PRO A 45 12.75 -12.15 3.44
C PRO A 45 11.89 -11.79 2.22
N HIS A 46 11.48 -10.52 2.12
CA HIS A 46 10.64 -10.00 1.04
C HIS A 46 9.26 -10.69 0.95
N CYS A 47 8.60 -10.86 2.09
CA CYS A 47 7.20 -11.29 2.18
C CYS A 47 6.26 -10.10 1.90
N VAL A 48 5.44 -10.21 0.86
CA VAL A 48 4.38 -9.24 0.56
C VAL A 48 3.04 -9.92 0.79
N VAL A 49 2.18 -9.28 1.57
CA VAL A 49 0.85 -9.78 1.90
C VAL A 49 -0.18 -9.09 1.04
N LEU A 50 -0.89 -9.90 0.26
CA LEU A 50 -1.99 -9.48 -0.58
C LEU A 50 -3.29 -9.68 0.20
N LEU A 51 -4.11 -8.64 0.29
CA LEU A 51 -5.39 -8.67 0.99
C LEU A 51 -6.53 -8.56 -0.02
N ASP A 52 -7.50 -9.47 0.05
CA ASP A 52 -8.67 -9.44 -0.83
C ASP A 52 -9.61 -8.29 -0.45
N PHE A 53 -9.60 -7.22 -1.23
CA PHE A 53 -10.50 -6.09 -1.11
C PHE A 53 -11.64 -6.13 -2.14
N ARG A 54 -11.96 -7.29 -2.70
CA ARG A 54 -13.24 -7.46 -3.40
C ARG A 54 -14.39 -7.25 -2.41
N ARG A 55 -15.54 -6.81 -2.91
CA ARG A 55 -16.70 -6.35 -2.12
C ARG A 55 -17.06 -7.26 -0.94
N ALA A 56 -17.01 -8.58 -1.12
CA ALA A 56 -17.37 -9.56 -0.08
C ALA A 56 -16.34 -9.67 1.07
N ALA A 57 -15.06 -9.41 0.80
CA ALA A 57 -13.95 -9.61 1.75
C ALA A 57 -13.42 -8.30 2.36
N ALA A 58 -13.79 -7.14 1.80
CA ALA A 58 -13.22 -5.84 2.16
C ALA A 58 -13.29 -5.50 3.66
N CYS A 59 -14.39 -5.83 4.36
CA CYS A 59 -14.50 -5.58 5.80
C CYS A 59 -13.48 -6.40 6.60
N THR A 60 -13.44 -7.72 6.38
CA THR A 60 -12.50 -8.64 7.04
C THR A 60 -11.06 -8.27 6.73
N SER A 61 -10.75 -7.94 5.48
CA SER A 61 -9.43 -7.48 5.05
C SER A 61 -9.04 -6.14 5.69
N THR A 62 -9.98 -5.23 5.92
CA THR A 62 -9.74 -3.95 6.61
C THR A 62 -9.35 -4.18 8.07
N GLU A 63 -10.07 -5.05 8.78
CA GLU A 63 -9.79 -5.38 10.19
C GLU A 63 -8.41 -6.02 10.33
N LEU A 64 -8.10 -6.96 9.44
CA LEU A 64 -6.80 -7.60 9.40
C LEU A 64 -5.69 -6.61 9.05
N ALA A 65 -5.87 -5.76 8.03
CA ALA A 65 -4.90 -4.74 7.66
C ALA A 65 -4.53 -3.88 8.86
N ARG A 66 -5.54 -3.39 9.62
CA ARG A 66 -5.32 -2.60 10.84
C ARG A 66 -4.60 -3.38 11.93
N GLN A 67 -4.87 -4.68 12.07
CA GLN A 67 -4.18 -5.53 13.04
C GLN A 67 -2.72 -5.74 12.64
N LEU A 68 -2.45 -6.00 11.36
CA LEU A 68 -1.10 -6.20 10.81
C LEU A 68 -0.29 -4.91 10.89
N GLN A 69 -0.84 -3.76 10.50
CA GLN A 69 -0.16 -2.47 10.61
C GLN A 69 0.20 -2.10 12.06
N ARG A 70 -0.64 -2.46 13.03
CA ARG A 70 -0.36 -2.22 14.46
C ARG A 70 0.70 -3.16 15.03
N SER A 71 0.66 -4.43 14.64
CA SER A 71 1.58 -5.43 15.18
C SER A 71 2.92 -5.49 14.43
N GLN A 72 2.92 -5.14 13.13
CA GLN A 72 4.02 -5.31 12.18
C GLN A 72 3.99 -4.21 11.11
N PRO A 73 4.34 -2.96 11.46
CA PRO A 73 4.28 -1.82 10.55
C PRO A 73 5.21 -1.93 9.32
N GLU A 74 6.26 -2.74 9.41
CA GLU A 74 7.23 -2.95 8.32
C GLU A 74 6.76 -3.98 7.28
N LEU A 75 5.67 -4.71 7.55
CA LEU A 75 5.15 -5.71 6.63
C LEU A 75 4.52 -5.03 5.40
N ALA A 76 4.99 -5.38 4.21
CA ALA A 76 4.40 -4.89 2.98
C ALA A 76 2.98 -5.46 2.77
N LEU A 77 1.99 -4.58 2.87
CA LEU A 77 0.59 -4.90 2.63
C LEU A 77 0.14 -4.28 1.30
N VAL A 78 -0.46 -5.10 0.44
CA VAL A 78 -1.01 -4.67 -0.85
C VAL A 78 -2.49 -5.06 -0.89
N ALA A 79 -3.34 -4.12 -1.22
CA ALA A 79 -4.75 -4.41 -1.47
C ALA A 79 -4.93 -4.99 -2.88
N VAL A 80 -5.67 -6.08 -3.00
CA VAL A 80 -6.05 -6.66 -4.30
C VAL A 80 -7.54 -6.40 -4.53
N GLY A 81 -7.87 -5.82 -5.68
CA GLY A 81 -9.26 -5.59 -6.04
C GLY A 81 -9.37 -5.10 -7.48
N SER A 82 -10.49 -4.45 -7.78
CA SER A 82 -10.80 -3.91 -9.10
C SER A 82 -11.24 -2.46 -8.97
N THR A 83 -10.81 -1.61 -9.89
CA THR A 83 -11.27 -0.20 -9.95
C THR A 83 -12.55 -0.02 -10.78
N THR A 84 -13.17 -1.11 -11.22
CA THR A 84 -14.51 -1.07 -11.84
C THR A 84 -15.55 -0.49 -10.89
N SER A 85 -16.59 0.13 -11.47
CA SER A 85 -17.66 0.82 -10.73
C SER A 85 -18.32 -0.04 -9.64
N GLU A 86 -18.42 -1.36 -9.86
CA GLU A 86 -19.07 -2.29 -8.92
C GLU A 86 -18.20 -2.68 -7.72
N GLN A 87 -16.87 -2.58 -7.84
CA GLN A 87 -15.90 -3.06 -6.85
C GLN A 87 -15.07 -1.95 -6.20
N VAL A 88 -15.20 -0.71 -6.68
CA VAL A 88 -14.44 0.45 -6.20
C VAL A 88 -14.57 0.70 -4.70
N ASP A 89 -15.71 0.35 -4.09
CA ASP A 89 -15.95 0.47 -2.63
C ASP A 89 -14.85 -0.23 -1.81
N GLY A 90 -14.39 -1.39 -2.29
CA GLY A 90 -13.34 -2.16 -1.63
C GLY A 90 -11.97 -1.49 -1.73
N ILE A 91 -11.63 -0.93 -2.89
CA ILE A 91 -10.41 -0.14 -3.08
C ILE A 91 -10.42 1.11 -2.19
N VAL A 92 -11.57 1.78 -2.07
CA VAL A 92 -11.71 2.93 -1.17
C VAL A 92 -11.51 2.52 0.29
N ALA A 93 -12.03 1.36 0.72
CA ALA A 93 -11.81 0.83 2.06
C ALA A 93 -10.31 0.56 2.34
N ALA A 94 -9.59 0.01 1.35
CA ALA A 94 -8.15 -0.21 1.43
C ALA A 94 -7.38 1.09 1.69
N VAL A 95 -7.63 2.12 0.87
CA VAL A 95 -6.99 3.44 1.03
C VAL A 95 -7.31 4.05 2.40
N ARG A 96 -8.58 3.98 2.82
CA ARG A 96 -9.03 4.54 4.11
C ARG A 96 -8.43 3.83 5.33
N CYS A 97 -8.02 2.57 5.20
CA CYS A 97 -7.27 1.88 6.26
C CYS A 97 -5.76 2.08 6.16
N GLY A 98 -5.29 2.97 5.27
CA GLY A 98 -3.89 3.38 5.18
C GLY A 98 -3.02 2.47 4.32
N LEU A 99 -3.62 1.59 3.51
CA LEU A 99 -2.88 0.84 2.50
C LEU A 99 -2.44 1.78 1.37
N ARG A 100 -1.17 1.65 0.98
CA ARG A 100 -0.54 2.52 -0.02
C ARG A 100 -0.45 1.89 -1.39
N ASP A 101 -0.26 0.58 -1.42
CA ASP A 101 -0.11 -0.20 -2.63
C ASP A 101 -1.41 -0.94 -2.93
N ILE A 102 -1.88 -0.79 -4.18
CA ILE A 102 -3.12 -1.37 -4.67
C ILE A 102 -2.81 -2.08 -5.97
N LEU A 103 -3.17 -3.35 -6.03
CA LEU A 103 -3.11 -4.20 -7.20
C LEU A 103 -4.51 -4.25 -7.80
N ASP A 104 -4.66 -3.53 -8.90
CA ASP A 104 -5.90 -3.50 -9.67
C ASP A 104 -5.90 -4.62 -10.72
N MET A 105 -6.87 -5.52 -10.62
CA MET A 105 -6.97 -6.70 -11.47
C MET A 105 -7.39 -6.42 -12.91
N ASP A 106 -7.88 -5.19 -13.17
CA ASP A 106 -8.24 -4.74 -14.51
C ASP A 106 -7.05 -4.14 -15.28
N THR A 107 -5.91 -3.96 -14.61
CA THR A 107 -4.68 -3.42 -15.23
C THR A 107 -3.83 -4.49 -15.92
N GLY A 108 -2.87 -4.04 -16.73
CA GLY A 108 -1.94 -4.93 -17.42
C GLY A 108 -0.92 -5.57 -16.48
N THR A 109 -0.36 -6.72 -16.88
CA THR A 109 0.67 -7.44 -16.11
C THR A 109 1.90 -6.58 -15.76
N SER A 110 2.27 -5.61 -16.60
CA SER A 110 3.37 -4.68 -16.32
C SER A 110 3.10 -3.79 -15.10
N ASP A 111 1.86 -3.35 -14.93
CA ASP A 111 1.46 -2.50 -13.81
C ASP A 111 1.40 -3.31 -12.51
N ILE A 112 0.90 -4.54 -12.60
CA ILE A 112 0.92 -5.51 -11.50
C ILE A 112 2.36 -5.76 -11.03
N ASP A 113 3.30 -6.04 -11.95
CA ASP A 113 4.71 -6.24 -11.59
C ASP A 113 5.32 -4.98 -10.96
N ALA A 114 5.01 -3.79 -11.48
CA ALA A 114 5.49 -2.52 -10.93
C ALA A 114 4.99 -2.27 -9.49
N VAL A 115 3.74 -2.58 -9.19
CA VAL A 115 3.18 -2.48 -7.83
C VAL A 115 3.85 -3.47 -6.89
N LEU A 116 4.03 -4.72 -7.32
CA LEU A 116 4.64 -5.76 -6.48
C LEU A 116 6.11 -5.49 -6.19
N ARG A 117 6.88 -5.04 -7.19
CA ARG A 117 8.27 -4.62 -6.98
C ARG A 117 8.37 -3.43 -6.03
N ARG A 118 7.45 -2.47 -6.14
CA ARG A 118 7.38 -1.31 -5.23
C ARG A 118 7.08 -1.77 -3.81
N ALA A 119 6.08 -2.62 -3.61
CA ALA A 119 5.73 -3.16 -2.29
C ALA A 119 6.89 -3.95 -1.66
N ALA A 120 7.55 -4.82 -2.44
CA ALA A 120 8.68 -5.62 -1.99
C ALA A 120 9.96 -4.80 -1.73
N GLY A 121 10.16 -3.72 -2.49
CA GLY A 121 11.30 -2.79 -2.33
C GLY A 121 11.10 -1.77 -1.22
N THR A 122 9.84 -1.48 -0.83
CA THR A 122 9.50 -0.52 0.22
C THR A 122 9.61 -1.11 1.63
N SER A 123 9.75 -2.44 1.77
CA SER A 123 9.97 -3.12 3.07
C SER A 123 11.29 -2.73 3.79
N GLY A 124 12.07 -1.80 3.25
CA GLY A 124 13.26 -1.25 3.92
C GLY A 124 13.53 0.24 3.68
N THR A 125 12.88 0.88 2.71
CA THR A 125 13.14 2.29 2.42
C THR A 125 11.90 2.94 1.83
N ARG A 126 11.46 4.04 2.45
CA ARG A 126 10.45 4.98 1.96
C ARG A 126 10.88 5.53 0.59
N ALA A 127 10.57 4.82 -0.49
CA ALA A 127 10.82 5.28 -1.85
C ALA A 127 9.68 6.19 -2.29
N THR A 128 9.88 7.49 -2.13
CA THR A 128 9.12 8.54 -2.84
C THR A 128 9.13 8.27 -4.34
N PRO A 129 7.99 8.40 -5.06
CA PRO A 129 7.98 8.24 -6.50
C PRO A 129 8.88 9.30 -7.14
N ALA A 130 9.84 8.84 -7.93
CA ALA A 130 10.62 9.69 -8.82
C ALA A 130 9.79 9.95 -10.08
N ALA A 131 9.29 11.18 -10.27
CA ALA A 131 9.05 11.75 -11.59
C ALA A 131 8.88 13.28 -11.55
N ALA A 132 9.77 13.95 -12.29
CA ALA A 132 9.89 15.37 -12.62
C ALA A 132 10.36 16.34 -11.50
N PRO A 133 11.38 17.18 -11.74
CA PRO A 133 11.77 18.22 -10.80
C PRO A 133 10.62 19.22 -10.70
N HIS A 134 9.89 19.24 -9.59
CA HIS A 134 9.16 20.42 -9.18
C HIS A 134 10.13 21.59 -9.30
N LYS A 135 9.86 22.59 -10.14
CA LYS A 135 10.58 23.86 -10.05
C LYS A 135 10.36 24.36 -8.62
N ALA A 136 11.39 24.32 -7.79
CA ALA A 136 11.29 24.71 -6.40
C ALA A 136 10.79 26.15 -6.34
N ARG A 137 9.59 26.36 -5.78
CA ARG A 137 9.04 27.71 -5.60
C ARG A 137 9.74 28.34 -4.41
N LEU A 138 10.64 29.29 -4.65
CA LEU A 138 11.31 30.04 -3.59
C LEU A 138 10.39 31.15 -3.09
N VAL A 139 10.16 31.20 -1.78
CA VAL A 139 9.43 32.29 -1.11
C VAL A 139 10.38 32.95 -0.13
N LEU A 140 10.66 34.23 -0.33
CA LEU A 140 11.46 35.05 0.57
C LEU A 140 10.53 35.82 1.52
N VAL A 141 10.68 35.59 2.82
CA VAL A 141 9.96 36.35 3.86
C VAL A 141 10.94 37.32 4.52
N LEU A 142 10.73 38.62 4.33
CA LEU A 142 11.57 39.66 4.92
C LEU A 142 10.86 40.30 6.12
N GLY A 143 11.50 40.21 7.28
CA GLY A 143 11.08 40.92 8.48
C GLY A 143 11.76 42.28 8.57
N VAL A 144 11.01 43.32 8.94
CA VAL A 144 11.54 44.70 9.06
C VAL A 144 12.38 44.93 10.32
N ARG A 145 12.26 44.06 11.34
CA ARG A 145 13.07 44.08 12.57
C ARG A 145 13.05 42.71 13.26
N ALA A 146 13.91 42.50 14.25
CA ALA A 146 13.86 41.30 15.08
C ALA A 146 12.50 41.17 15.80
N GLY A 147 11.96 39.95 15.90
CA GLY A 147 10.74 39.64 16.64
C GLY A 147 9.41 39.85 15.91
N VAL A 148 9.40 40.17 14.61
CA VAL A 148 8.15 40.35 13.82
C VAL A 148 7.45 39.05 13.40
N GLY A 149 7.98 37.88 13.79
CA GLY A 149 7.35 36.59 13.54
C GLY A 149 7.60 35.97 12.16
N SER A 150 8.53 36.50 11.36
CA SER A 150 8.86 35.95 10.02
C SER A 150 9.20 34.45 10.06
N SER A 151 9.90 34.00 11.10
CA SER A 151 10.22 32.57 11.30
C SER A 151 8.97 31.72 11.55
N THR A 152 8.04 32.19 12.36
CA THR A 152 6.77 31.49 12.64
C THR A 152 5.89 31.43 11.40
N LEU A 153 5.82 32.53 10.64
CA LEU A 153 5.11 32.57 9.37
C LEU A 153 5.73 31.61 8.34
N ALA A 154 7.06 31.60 8.22
CA ALA A 154 7.75 30.67 7.32
C ALA A 154 7.53 29.20 7.73
N ALA A 155 7.57 28.89 9.03
CA ALA A 155 7.28 27.55 9.54
C ALA A 155 5.83 27.13 9.22
N HIS A 156 4.86 28.02 9.41
CA HIS A 156 3.46 27.74 9.11
C HIS A 156 3.21 27.55 7.60
N LEU A 157 3.82 28.38 6.76
CA LEU A 157 3.80 28.20 5.30
C LEU A 157 4.44 26.87 4.87
N GLY A 158 5.50 26.44 5.57
CA GLY A 158 6.13 25.13 5.34
C GLY A 158 5.19 23.96 5.62
N VAL A 159 4.35 24.03 6.64
CA VAL A 159 3.32 23.01 6.93
C VAL A 159 2.20 23.06 5.88
N LEU A 160 1.73 24.26 5.52
CA LEU A 160 0.71 24.44 4.48
C LEU A 160 1.15 23.94 3.10
N ALA A 161 2.46 23.96 2.80
CA ALA A 161 3.00 23.46 1.54
C ALA A 161 3.20 21.94 1.49
N GLN A 162 3.10 21.26 2.65
CA GLN A 162 3.20 19.79 2.76
C GLN A 162 1.82 19.10 2.71
N GLN A 163 0.74 19.85 2.89
CA GLN A 163 -0.64 19.41 2.71
C GLN A 163 -1.01 19.47 1.22
#